data_AF-A0A7V1H8Y2-F1
#
_entry.id   AF-A0A7V1H8Y2-F1
#
_cell.length_a   1.000
_cell.length_b   1.000
_cell.length_c   1.000
_cell.angle_alpha   90.00
_cell.angle_beta   90.00
_cell.angle_gamma   90.00
#
_symmetry.space_group_name_H-M   'P 1'
#
loop_
_entity.id
_entity.type
_entity.pdbx_description
1 polymer ?
#
loop_
_entity_poly.entity_id
_entity_poly.type
_entity_poly.pdbx_seq_one_letter_code
_entity_poly.pdbx_strand_id
1 'polypeptide(L)'
;MFQDKKEIEKILSALGEQLDEVNAVIPELVVCGGSALNVLGLVRRTTKDVDIVAFTERDAEGKIFLKRAEPFPPELIEASKKVERDFDLPEKWLNPGPTSAVDSGLPDGLMDRVETR
;
A
#
# COMPACT_ATOMS: atom_id res chain seq x y z
N MET A 1 -15.81 -0.21 -2.13
CA MET A 1 -15.36 1.00 -1.42
C MET A 1 -15.09 0.61 0.02
N PHE A 2 -13.93 0.94 0.57
CA PHE A 2 -13.51 0.54 1.91
C PHE A 2 -14.34 1.28 2.98
N GLN A 3 -14.95 0.52 3.89
CA GLN A 3 -15.85 1.00 4.93
C GLN A 3 -15.11 1.36 6.22
N ASP A 4 -14.20 0.49 6.67
CA ASP A 4 -13.48 0.66 7.92
C ASP A 4 -12.11 -0.06 7.93
N LYS A 5 -11.40 0.07 9.05
CA LYS A 5 -10.10 -0.55 9.31
C LYS A 5 -10.09 -2.05 9.02
N LYS A 6 -11.08 -2.81 9.49
CA LYS A 6 -11.08 -4.27 9.39
C LYS A 6 -11.18 -4.70 7.94
N GLU A 7 -11.98 -3.99 7.16
CA GLU A 7 -12.09 -4.28 5.73
C GLU A 7 -10.79 -3.97 4.99
N ILE A 8 -10.12 -2.85 5.29
CA ILE A 8 -8.83 -2.50 4.70
C ILE A 8 -7.78 -3.58 5.02
N GLU A 9 -7.66 -3.97 6.30
CA GLU A 9 -6.72 -5.02 6.73
C GLU A 9 -7.02 -6.36 6.06
N LYS A 10 -8.30 -6.73 5.94
CA LYS A 10 -8.73 -7.95 5.24
C LYS A 10 -8.31 -7.95 3.76
N ILE A 11 -8.54 -6.85 3.06
CA ILE A 11 -8.21 -6.72 1.64
C ILE A 11 -6.69 -6.74 1.41
N LEU A 12 -5.92 -6.04 2.25
CA LEU A 12 -4.46 -6.06 2.18
C LEU A 12 -3.88 -7.44 2.53
N SER A 13 -4.50 -8.16 3.47
CA SER A 13 -4.13 -9.55 3.78
C SER A 13 -4.37 -10.47 2.57
N ALA A 14 -5.54 -10.35 1.93
CA ALA A 14 -5.84 -11.11 0.71
C ALA A 14 -4.88 -10.81 -0.45
N LEU A 15 -4.42 -9.56 -0.58
CA LEU A 15 -3.37 -9.20 -1.54
C LEU A 15 -2.05 -9.91 -1.21
N GLY A 16 -1.65 -9.94 0.05
CA GLY A 16 -0.48 -10.69 0.52
C GLY A 16 -0.59 -12.18 0.21
N GLU A 17 -1.76 -12.79 0.48
CA GLU A 17 -2.04 -14.19 0.17
C GLU A 17 -1.92 -14.47 -1.34
N GLN A 18 -2.47 -13.60 -2.21
CA GLN A 18 -2.36 -13.76 -3.66
C GLN A 18 -0.93 -13.65 -4.19
N LEU A 19 -0.06 -12.87 -3.53
CA LEU A 19 1.36 -12.78 -3.87
C LEU A 19 2.13 -14.01 -3.38
N ASP A 20 1.83 -14.48 -2.17
CA ASP A 20 2.46 -15.66 -1.58
C ASP A 20 2.13 -16.94 -2.38
N GLU A 21 0.89 -17.08 -2.85
CA GLU A 21 0.44 -18.20 -3.70
C GLU A 21 1.31 -18.40 -4.97
N VAL A 22 1.88 -17.31 -5.50
CA VAL A 22 2.73 -17.35 -6.70
C VAL A 22 4.22 -17.24 -6.35
N ASN A 23 4.59 -17.35 -5.07
CA ASN A 23 5.94 -17.15 -4.55
C ASN A 23 6.57 -15.81 -4.98
N ALA A 24 5.75 -14.77 -5.12
CA ALA A 24 6.23 -13.44 -5.44
C ALA A 24 6.91 -12.80 -4.23
N VAL A 25 7.85 -11.89 -4.50
CA VAL A 25 8.38 -11.01 -3.45
C VAL A 25 7.25 -10.08 -3.02
N ILE A 26 6.89 -10.12 -1.75
CA ILE A 26 5.88 -9.22 -1.17
C ILE A 26 6.54 -7.86 -0.90
N PRO A 27 6.15 -6.79 -1.60
CA PRO A 27 6.71 -5.47 -1.35
C PRO A 27 6.18 -4.91 -0.02
N GLU A 28 7.05 -4.31 0.75
CA GLU A 28 6.65 -3.47 1.88
C GLU A 28 6.12 -2.13 1.34
N LEU A 29 4.84 -1.83 1.61
CA LEU A 29 4.14 -0.66 1.08
C LEU A 29 4.08 0.47 2.11
N VAL A 30 4.45 1.68 1.71
CA VAL A 30 4.15 2.89 2.49
C VAL A 30 2.84 3.47 2.01
N VAL A 31 1.82 3.35 2.85
CA VAL A 31 0.46 3.80 2.58
C VAL A 31 0.23 5.19 3.17
N CYS A 32 -0.44 6.07 2.44
CA CYS A 32 -0.88 7.38 2.93
C CYS A 32 -2.39 7.61 2.71
N GLY A 33 -2.86 8.84 2.91
CA GLY A 33 -4.24 9.21 2.60
C GLY A 33 -5.28 8.58 3.51
N GLY A 34 -6.49 8.41 2.99
CA GLY A 34 -7.67 8.02 3.78
C GLY A 34 -7.59 6.61 4.35
N SER A 35 -7.00 5.66 3.62
CA SER A 35 -6.81 4.28 4.08
C SER A 35 -5.89 4.21 5.30
N ALA A 36 -4.74 4.89 5.24
CA ALA A 36 -3.79 4.98 6.36
C ALA A 36 -4.45 5.58 7.60
N LEU A 37 -5.16 6.72 7.46
CA LEU A 37 -5.84 7.37 8.58
C LEU A 37 -6.91 6.48 9.24
N ASN A 38 -7.64 5.68 8.44
CA ASN A 38 -8.61 4.72 8.98
C ASN A 38 -7.93 3.57 9.73
N VAL A 39 -6.87 2.98 9.16
CA VAL A 39 -6.13 1.86 9.79
C VAL A 39 -5.46 2.29 11.10
N LEU A 40 -4.97 3.53 11.16
CA LEU A 40 -4.42 4.15 12.37
C LEU A 40 -5.49 4.57 13.39
N GLY A 41 -6.78 4.49 13.05
CA GLY A 41 -7.87 4.90 13.94
C GLY A 41 -7.98 6.41 14.16
N LEU A 42 -7.33 7.21 13.31
CA LEU A 42 -7.35 8.67 13.38
C LEU A 42 -8.64 9.27 12.82
N VAL A 43 -9.30 8.55 11.91
CA VAL A 43 -10.59 8.91 11.34
C VAL A 43 -11.48 7.67 11.22
N ARG A 44 -12.78 7.89 11.03
CA ARG A 44 -13.75 6.84 10.67
C ARG A 44 -14.59 7.31 9.49
N ARG A 45 -14.14 6.99 8.27
CA ARG A 45 -14.82 7.36 7.02
C ARG A 45 -14.50 6.36 5.93
N THR A 46 -15.33 6.29 4.91
CA THR A 46 -15.04 5.46 3.75
C THR A 46 -13.90 6.06 2.91
N THR A 47 -13.15 5.18 2.22
CA THR A 47 -12.16 5.54 1.19
C THR A 47 -12.36 4.67 -0.05
N LYS A 48 -11.99 5.15 -1.23
CA LYS A 48 -12.20 4.41 -2.49
C LYS A 48 -11.04 3.46 -2.78
N ASP A 49 -9.87 3.82 -2.31
CA ASP A 49 -8.57 3.27 -2.66
C ASP A 49 -7.62 3.28 -1.45
N VAL A 50 -6.51 2.60 -1.65
CA VAL A 50 -5.33 2.57 -0.81
C VAL A 50 -4.21 3.29 -1.57
N ASP A 51 -3.89 4.48 -1.11
CA ASP A 51 -2.86 5.33 -1.71
C ASP A 51 -1.46 4.87 -1.30
N ILE A 52 -0.62 4.51 -2.27
CA ILE A 52 0.77 4.06 -2.06
C ILE A 52 1.72 5.20 -2.44
N VAL A 53 2.47 5.71 -1.47
CA VAL A 53 3.45 6.78 -1.72
C VAL A 53 4.81 6.22 -2.11
N ALA A 54 5.20 5.04 -1.58
CA ALA A 54 6.50 4.46 -1.82
C ALA A 54 6.50 2.95 -1.52
N PHE A 55 7.46 2.24 -2.09
CA PHE A 55 7.97 0.99 -1.54
C PHE A 55 9.10 1.28 -0.56
N THR A 56 9.30 0.43 0.43
CA THR A 56 10.55 0.41 1.21
C THR A 56 11.51 -0.62 0.62
N GLU A 57 12.80 -0.29 0.61
CA GLU A 57 13.90 -1.21 0.31
C GLU A 57 14.95 -1.10 1.42
N ARG A 58 15.76 -2.15 1.58
CA ARG A 58 16.86 -2.18 2.55
C ARG A 58 18.19 -2.22 1.79
N ASP A 59 19.15 -1.39 2.20
CA ASP A 59 20.51 -1.50 1.71
C ASP A 59 21.27 -2.68 2.36
N ALA A 60 22.53 -2.87 1.99
CA ALA A 60 23.36 -3.96 2.51
C ALA A 60 23.59 -3.85 4.03
N GLU A 61 23.50 -2.64 4.57
CA GLU A 61 23.62 -2.31 5.99
C GLU A 61 22.27 -2.41 6.74
N GLY A 62 21.18 -2.73 6.03
CA GLY A 62 19.84 -2.91 6.58
C GLY A 62 19.05 -1.62 6.80
N LYS A 63 19.57 -0.47 6.35
CA LYS A 63 18.88 0.82 6.44
C LYS A 63 17.75 0.87 5.40
N ILE A 64 16.58 1.31 5.86
CA ILE A 64 15.40 1.46 5.02
C ILE A 64 15.51 2.76 4.20
N PHE A 65 15.23 2.67 2.90
CA PHE A 65 15.03 3.82 2.03
C PHE A 65 13.74 3.69 1.24
N LEU A 66 13.21 4.84 0.82
CA LEU A 66 11.96 4.92 0.07
C LEU A 66 12.25 4.95 -1.43
N LYS A 67 11.52 4.11 -2.16
CA LYS A 67 11.57 4.04 -3.62
C LYS A 67 10.19 4.32 -4.19
N ARG A 68 10.15 4.83 -5.41
CA ARG A 68 8.91 4.99 -6.16
C ARG A 68 8.11 3.69 -6.17
N ALA A 69 6.80 3.82 -5.97
CA ALA A 69 5.83 2.75 -6.11
C ALA A 69 5.41 2.52 -7.58
N GLU A 70 6.02 3.21 -8.55
CA GLU A 70 5.80 2.96 -9.98
C GLU A 70 7.09 2.66 -10.73
N PRO A 71 7.05 1.70 -11.68
CA PRO A 71 5.90 0.84 -11.99
C PRO A 71 5.67 -0.22 -10.90
N PHE A 72 4.42 -0.65 -10.71
CA PHE A 72 4.14 -1.84 -9.90
C PHE A 72 4.76 -3.10 -10.55
N PRO A 73 5.34 -4.01 -9.76
CA PRO A 73 5.74 -5.33 -10.25
C PRO A 73 4.56 -6.05 -10.92
N PRO A 74 4.77 -6.81 -12.01
CA PRO A 74 3.70 -7.54 -12.70
C PRO A 74 2.88 -8.44 -11.77
N GLU A 75 3.54 -9.09 -10.81
CA GLU A 75 2.91 -9.97 -9.82
C GLU A 75 1.95 -9.19 -8.91
N LEU A 76 2.34 -7.97 -8.50
CA LEU A 76 1.50 -7.07 -7.71
C LEU A 76 0.28 -6.60 -8.51
N ILE A 77 0.45 -6.30 -9.79
CA ILE A 77 -0.64 -5.92 -10.68
C ILE A 77 -1.65 -7.06 -10.81
N GLU A 78 -1.19 -8.27 -11.09
CA GLU A 78 -2.08 -9.43 -11.26
C GLU A 78 -2.76 -9.85 -9.95
N ALA A 79 -2.04 -9.84 -8.83
CA ALA A 79 -2.62 -10.07 -7.51
C ALA A 79 -3.68 -9.01 -7.16
N SER A 80 -3.37 -7.72 -7.41
CA SER A 80 -4.30 -6.61 -7.18
C SER A 80 -5.59 -6.75 -8.00
N LYS A 81 -5.50 -7.20 -9.26
CA LYS A 81 -6.69 -7.44 -10.11
C LYS A 81 -7.55 -8.61 -9.63
N LYS A 82 -6.93 -9.67 -9.09
CA LYS A 82 -7.70 -10.77 -8.50
C LYS A 82 -8.46 -10.30 -7.27
N VAL A 83 -7.78 -9.61 -6.35
CA VAL A 83 -8.42 -9.03 -5.16
C VAL A 83 -9.51 -8.03 -5.54
N GLU A 84 -9.27 -7.20 -6.57
CA GLU A 84 -10.28 -6.28 -7.10
C GLU A 84 -11.58 -7.02 -7.46
N ARG A 85 -11.47 -8.08 -8.26
CA ARG A 85 -12.61 -8.91 -8.67
C ARG A 85 -13.26 -9.64 -7.50
N ASP A 86 -12.47 -10.23 -6.60
CA ASP A 86 -12.97 -11.12 -5.55
C ASP A 86 -13.69 -10.33 -4.44
N PHE A 87 -13.38 -9.05 -4.28
CA PHE A 87 -13.98 -8.15 -3.28
C PHE A 87 -14.86 -7.04 -3.88
N ASP A 88 -15.11 -7.05 -5.19
CA ASP A 88 -15.88 -6.01 -5.90
C ASP A 88 -15.36 -4.59 -5.62
N LEU A 89 -14.03 -4.41 -5.71
CA LEU A 89 -13.38 -3.14 -5.45
C LEU A 89 -13.40 -2.24 -6.70
N PRO A 90 -13.35 -0.91 -6.54
CA PRO A 90 -13.16 -0.01 -7.67
C PRO A 90 -11.88 -0.33 -8.44
N GLU A 91 -11.90 -0.11 -9.75
CA GLU A 91 -10.68 -0.14 -10.56
C GLU A 91 -9.61 0.76 -9.93
N LYS A 92 -8.36 0.28 -9.93
CA LYS A 92 -7.21 1.00 -9.35
C LYS A 92 -7.35 1.27 -7.84
N TRP A 93 -8.01 0.36 -7.11
CA TRP A 93 -8.09 0.44 -5.64
C TRP A 93 -6.71 0.49 -4.98
N LEU A 94 -5.68 -0.12 -5.56
CA LEU A 94 -4.29 0.06 -5.16
C LEU A 94 -3.68 1.18 -6.01
N ASN A 95 -3.57 2.37 -5.43
CA ASN A 95 -3.32 3.61 -6.17
C ASN A 95 -1.91 4.16 -5.90
N PRO A 96 -0.96 4.09 -6.84
CA PRO A 96 0.35 4.70 -6.66
C PRO A 96 0.39 6.19 -6.99
N GLY A 97 -0.75 6.86 -7.22
CA GLY A 97 -0.81 8.27 -7.63
C GLY A 97 0.07 9.25 -6.82
N PRO A 98 0.20 9.11 -5.48
CA PRO A 98 1.08 9.96 -4.69
C PRO A 98 2.58 9.68 -4.86
N THR A 99 2.99 8.64 -5.59
CA THR A 99 4.41 8.25 -5.68
C THR A 99 5.33 9.32 -6.29
N SER A 100 4.79 10.27 -7.05
CA SER A 100 5.53 11.42 -7.56
C SER A 100 6.07 12.34 -6.45
N ALA A 101 5.49 12.29 -5.24
CA ALA A 101 5.98 13.01 -4.09
C ALA A 101 7.39 12.56 -3.66
N VAL A 102 7.79 11.32 -3.98
CA VAL A 102 9.16 10.82 -3.74
C VAL A 102 10.19 11.68 -4.46
N ASP A 103 9.89 12.15 -5.68
CA ASP A 103 10.83 12.96 -6.47
C ASP A 103 10.93 14.40 -5.96
N SER A 104 9.84 14.92 -5.38
CA SER A 104 9.74 16.30 -4.90
C SER A 104 10.22 16.45 -3.46
N GLY A 105 10.48 15.33 -2.77
CA GLY A 105 10.79 15.29 -1.35
C GLY A 105 9.55 14.98 -0.50
N LEU A 106 9.73 14.06 0.44
CA LEU A 106 8.72 13.70 1.44
C LEU A 106 8.96 14.50 2.74
N PRO A 107 7.92 14.68 3.59
CA PRO A 107 8.07 15.41 4.84
C PRO A 107 9.18 14.84 5.72
N ASP A 108 9.98 15.73 6.32
CA ASP A 108 11.00 15.34 7.28
C ASP A 108 10.41 14.48 8.42
N GLY A 109 11.16 13.45 8.81
CA GLY A 109 10.73 12.49 9.84
C GLY A 109 9.51 11.66 9.44
N LEU A 110 9.23 11.48 8.15
CA LEU A 110 8.18 10.55 7.70
C LEU A 110 8.44 9.14 8.27
N MET A 111 9.64 8.61 8.07
CA MET A 111 9.99 7.25 8.50
C MET A 111 10.00 7.08 10.03
N ASP A 112 10.20 8.16 10.79
CA ASP A 112 10.10 8.15 12.25
C ASP A 112 8.65 8.05 12.75
N ARG A 113 7.67 8.32 11.87
CA ARG A 113 6.23 8.29 12.17
C ARG A 113 5.48 7.17 11.45
N VAL A 114 6.17 6.35 10.66
CA VAL A 114 5.57 5.19 10.02
C VAL A 114 5.22 4.16 11.09
N GLU A 115 4.02 3.60 10.97
CA GLU A 115 3.52 2.52 11.82
C GLU A 115 3.40 1.25 11.00
N THR A 116 4.04 0.17 11.44
CA THR A 116 3.92 -1.15 10.80
C THR A 116 2.62 -1.81 11.22
N ARG A 117 1.93 -2.42 10.26
CA ARG A 117 0.64 -3.10 10.44
C ARG A 117 0.67 -4.49 9.83
#